data_AF-A0A7C8P8Z1-F1
#
_entry.id   AF-A0A7C8P8Z1-F1
#
_cell.length_a   1.000
_cell.length_b   1.000
_cell.length_c   1.000
_cell.angle_alpha   90.00
_cell.angle_beta   90.00
_cell.angle_gamma   90.00
#
_symmetry.space_group_name_H-M   'P 1'
#
loop_
_entity.id
_entity.type
_entity.pdbx_description
1 polymer ?
#
loop_
_entity_poly.entity_id
_entity_poly.type
_entity_poly.pdbx_seq_one_letter_code
_entity_poly.pdbx_strand_id
1 'polypeptide(L)'
;MFTKTSVGVDNIITNESFNITQRPLLEEPMRTIGRLIQDDIAIMVEGSDGQSYLKSGSIILPGFWKLEEKFNMNLSEIHTSGDVPQFREKLERGMVNFFKRVMPDDMVIRHNYFMQVDDGLAWSHSIGPEDSPHVGWFTAEKDKVVENHWFRSERQTLRRLPRSGGVAFTIRTYFHPVTEVAKEPYVPGRLASAIRSWGDDVAQYKGSEKYKSILLNFLDQENQKQIDLGLISKGGESHLKYPY
;
A
#
# COMPACT_ATOMS: atom_id res chain seq x y z
N MET A 1 -22.91 -3.20 9.15
CA MET A 1 -21.85 -4.22 8.93
C MET A 1 -21.45 -4.87 10.25
N PHE A 2 -21.17 -4.11 11.31
CA PHE A 2 -20.80 -4.66 12.62
C PHE A 2 -21.80 -4.29 13.71
N THR A 3 -21.98 -5.17 14.70
CA THR A 3 -22.76 -4.91 15.91
C THR A 3 -21.90 -5.18 17.13
N LYS A 4 -21.87 -4.25 18.08
CA LYS A 4 -21.20 -4.45 19.37
C LYS A 4 -22.02 -5.41 20.24
N THR A 5 -21.35 -6.37 20.87
CA THR A 5 -21.96 -7.29 21.85
C THR A 5 -21.46 -7.00 23.26
N SER A 6 -21.98 -7.71 24.26
CA SER A 6 -21.48 -7.61 25.65
C SER A 6 -20.04 -8.10 25.82
N VAL A 7 -19.56 -8.95 24.90
CA VAL A 7 -18.24 -9.61 24.97
C VAL A 7 -17.31 -9.27 23.80
N GLY A 8 -17.77 -8.48 22.82
CA GLY A 8 -16.98 -8.08 21.67
C GLY A 8 -17.80 -7.53 20.50
N VAL A 9 -17.73 -8.18 19.35
CA VAL A 9 -18.30 -7.68 18.09
C VAL A 9 -18.79 -8.82 17.19
N ASP A 10 -19.92 -8.61 16.55
CA ASP A 10 -20.46 -9.45 15.48
C ASP A 10 -20.21 -8.79 14.13
N ASN A 11 -19.68 -9.54 13.18
CA ASN A 11 -19.63 -9.17 11.77
C ASN A 11 -20.86 -9.76 11.06
N ILE A 12 -21.86 -8.91 10.80
CA ILE A 12 -23.13 -9.32 10.20
C ILE A 12 -22.95 -9.75 8.74
N ILE A 13 -21.91 -9.25 8.06
CA ILE A 13 -21.66 -9.55 6.64
C ILE A 13 -21.11 -10.97 6.48
N THR A 14 -20.21 -11.40 7.38
CA THR A 14 -19.60 -12.74 7.34
C THR A 14 -20.28 -13.74 8.27
N ASN A 15 -21.25 -13.29 9.07
CA ASN A 15 -21.94 -14.08 10.10
C ASN A 15 -20.97 -14.66 11.16
N GLU A 16 -19.95 -13.90 11.51
CA GLU A 16 -18.93 -14.26 12.51
C GLU A 16 -19.13 -13.46 13.81
N SER A 17 -18.89 -14.09 14.96
CA SER A 17 -18.94 -13.47 16.30
C SER A 17 -17.60 -13.61 17.00
N PHE A 18 -17.09 -12.51 17.54
CA PHE A 18 -15.76 -12.43 18.15
C PHE A 18 -15.86 -12.01 19.62
N ASN A 19 -15.55 -12.94 20.53
CA ASN A 19 -15.40 -12.64 21.95
C ASN A 19 -13.96 -12.20 22.25
N ILE A 20 -13.77 -10.90 22.51
CA ILE A 20 -12.47 -10.28 22.76
C ILE A 20 -12.20 -10.04 24.27
N THR A 21 -13.15 -10.42 25.12
CA THR A 21 -13.09 -10.22 26.58
C THR A 21 -12.75 -11.48 27.37
N GLN A 22 -13.10 -12.67 26.85
CA GLN A 22 -12.77 -13.94 27.48
C GLN A 22 -11.25 -14.13 27.63
N ARG A 23 -10.83 -14.78 28.72
CA ARG A 23 -9.44 -15.15 28.98
C ARG A 23 -9.33 -16.65 29.32
N PRO A 24 -8.40 -17.40 28.69
CA PRO A 24 -7.55 -16.99 27.57
C PRO A 24 -8.38 -16.59 26.33
N LEU A 25 -7.80 -15.78 25.44
CA LEU A 25 -8.47 -15.44 24.19
C LEU A 25 -8.64 -16.71 23.36
N LEU A 26 -9.78 -16.82 22.66
CA LEU A 26 -10.06 -17.98 21.79
C LEU A 26 -9.21 -17.97 20.52
N GLU A 27 -8.85 -16.78 20.05
CA GLU A 27 -8.03 -16.59 18.85
C GLU A 27 -7.02 -15.45 19.10
N GLU A 28 -5.87 -15.54 18.43
CA GLU A 28 -4.85 -14.50 18.46
C GLU A 28 -5.41 -13.14 17.99
N PRO A 29 -5.16 -12.03 18.71
CA PRO A 29 -5.72 -10.72 18.36
C PRO A 29 -5.47 -10.28 16.90
N MET A 30 -4.30 -10.61 16.33
CA MET A 30 -3.97 -10.26 14.95
C MET A 30 -4.79 -11.05 13.92
N ARG A 31 -5.12 -12.32 14.19
CA ARG A 31 -6.03 -13.10 13.32
C ARG A 31 -7.46 -12.56 13.41
N THR A 32 -7.91 -12.24 14.61
CA THR A 32 -9.23 -11.62 14.82
C THR A 32 -9.36 -10.31 14.04
N ILE A 33 -8.41 -9.38 14.16
CA ILE A 33 -8.51 -8.10 13.45
C ILE A 33 -8.41 -8.27 11.93
N GLY A 34 -7.55 -9.16 11.42
CA GLY A 34 -7.43 -9.46 9.99
C GLY A 34 -8.70 -10.02 9.35
N ARG A 35 -9.60 -10.62 10.15
CA ARG A 35 -10.94 -11.05 9.71
C ARG A 35 -12.00 -9.95 9.80
N LEU A 36 -11.76 -8.92 10.62
CA LEU A 36 -12.70 -7.82 10.84
C LEU A 36 -12.52 -6.66 9.86
N ILE A 37 -11.30 -6.42 9.38
CA ILE A 37 -10.99 -5.32 8.48
C ILE A 37 -10.37 -5.84 7.19
N GLN A 38 -10.48 -5.06 6.13
CA GLN A 38 -9.87 -5.40 4.85
C GLN A 38 -8.46 -4.81 4.69
N ASP A 39 -8.01 -4.01 5.66
CA ASP A 39 -6.67 -3.44 5.68
C ASP A 39 -5.71 -4.49 6.24
N ASP A 40 -4.51 -4.57 5.67
CA ASP A 40 -3.38 -5.14 6.42
C ASP A 40 -3.07 -4.23 7.61
N ILE A 41 -2.60 -4.80 8.71
CA ILE A 41 -2.25 -4.04 9.92
C ILE A 41 -0.89 -4.45 10.45
N ALA A 42 -0.07 -3.45 10.75
CA ALA A 42 1.18 -3.58 11.46
C ALA A 42 1.13 -2.77 12.77
N ILE A 43 1.66 -3.34 13.85
CA ILE A 43 1.77 -2.68 15.15
C ILE A 43 3.24 -2.37 15.41
N MET A 44 3.53 -1.08 15.45
CA MET A 44 4.85 -0.56 15.81
C MET A 44 4.86 -0.23 17.30
N VAL A 45 5.86 -0.70 18.03
CA VAL A 45 6.01 -0.45 19.47
C VAL A 45 7.35 0.21 19.73
N GLU A 46 7.35 1.24 20.58
CA GLU A 46 8.59 1.92 20.97
C GLU A 46 9.42 1.03 21.91
N GLY A 47 10.69 0.83 21.57
CA GLY A 47 11.67 0.15 22.39
C GLY A 47 12.28 1.05 23.45
N SER A 48 13.08 0.47 24.34
CA SER A 48 13.79 1.22 25.40
C SER A 48 14.81 2.23 24.88
N ASP A 49 15.22 2.10 23.63
CA ASP A 49 16.13 3.01 22.92
C ASP A 49 15.39 4.16 22.19
N GLY A 50 14.06 4.24 22.33
CA GLY A 50 13.23 5.26 21.71
C GLY A 50 12.99 5.06 20.21
N GLN A 51 13.33 3.89 19.66
CA GLN A 51 13.02 3.51 18.28
C GLN A 51 11.71 2.73 18.20
N SER A 52 10.99 2.85 17.09
CA SER A 52 9.76 2.09 16.84
C SER A 52 10.04 0.80 16.08
N TYR A 53 9.62 -0.33 16.63
CA TYR A 53 9.85 -1.67 16.11
C TYR A 53 8.57 -2.35 15.65
N LEU A 54 8.62 -3.09 14.55
CA LEU A 54 7.51 -3.93 14.12
C LEU A 54 7.39 -5.15 15.05
N LYS A 55 6.37 -5.15 15.91
CA LYS A 55 6.18 -6.19 16.94
C LYS A 55 4.97 -7.08 16.72
N SER A 56 4.09 -6.73 15.80
CA SER A 56 2.93 -7.55 15.46
C SER A 56 2.37 -7.13 14.11
N GLY A 57 1.65 -8.02 13.45
CA GLY A 57 0.89 -7.66 12.25
C GLY A 57 0.03 -8.79 11.73
N SER A 58 -0.93 -8.42 10.90
CA SER A 58 -1.68 -9.28 10.00
C SER A 58 -1.49 -8.69 8.61
N ILE A 59 -0.56 -9.27 7.84
CA ILE A 59 -0.14 -8.80 6.52
C ILE A 59 -0.46 -9.91 5.52
N ILE A 60 -1.54 -9.75 4.79
CA ILE A 60 -2.11 -10.73 3.84
C ILE A 60 -1.99 -10.23 2.41
N LEU A 61 -1.99 -8.92 2.21
CA LEU A 61 -1.88 -8.25 0.92
C LEU A 61 -0.61 -7.36 0.89
N PRO A 62 0.60 -7.89 1.12
CA PRO A 62 1.80 -7.08 1.13
C PRO A 62 2.12 -6.45 -0.22
N GLY A 63 2.57 -5.20 -0.18
CA GLY A 63 3.18 -4.51 -1.33
C GLY A 63 4.65 -4.92 -1.52
N PHE A 64 4.90 -6.15 -1.95
CA PHE A 64 6.23 -6.70 -2.29
C PHE A 64 7.23 -6.85 -1.12
N TRP A 65 6.76 -7.23 0.08
CA TRP A 65 7.60 -7.51 1.24
C TRP A 65 6.96 -8.58 2.14
N LYS A 66 7.74 -9.26 2.97
CA LYS A 66 7.20 -10.28 3.89
C LYS A 66 7.30 -9.85 5.34
N LEU A 67 6.27 -10.15 6.14
CA LEU A 67 6.26 -9.82 7.57
C LEU A 67 7.43 -10.47 8.31
N GLU A 68 7.72 -11.74 8.03
CA GLU A 68 8.81 -12.48 8.67
C GLU A 68 10.19 -11.87 8.43
N GLU A 69 10.40 -11.26 7.25
CA GLU A 69 11.64 -10.59 6.88
C GLU A 69 11.82 -9.24 7.58
N LYS A 70 10.72 -8.64 8.07
CA LYS A 70 10.71 -7.31 8.70
C LYS A 70 10.39 -7.33 10.19
N PHE A 71 9.99 -8.49 10.72
CA PHE A 71 9.61 -8.63 12.12
C PHE A 71 10.80 -8.28 13.03
N ASN A 72 10.51 -7.58 14.13
CA ASN A 72 11.50 -7.03 15.07
C ASN A 72 12.50 -6.02 14.50
N MET A 73 12.40 -5.60 13.24
CA MET A 73 13.20 -4.49 12.73
C MET A 73 12.63 -3.15 13.20
N ASN A 74 13.52 -2.17 13.42
CA ASN A 74 13.10 -0.79 13.64
C ASN A 74 12.69 -0.11 12.32
N LEU A 75 12.01 1.03 12.42
CA LEU A 75 11.48 1.76 11.27
C LEU A 75 12.54 2.08 10.20
N SER A 76 13.78 2.40 10.59
CA SER A 76 14.87 2.67 9.66
C SER A 76 15.36 1.38 8.98
N GLU A 77 15.55 0.30 9.75
CA GLU A 77 15.96 -1.01 9.24
C GLU A 77 14.95 -1.56 8.23
N ILE A 78 13.65 -1.43 8.48
CA ILE A 78 12.58 -1.90 7.56
C ILE A 78 12.75 -1.30 6.17
N HIS A 79 13.00 0.02 6.08
CA HIS A 79 13.09 0.73 4.82
C HIS A 79 14.47 0.65 4.16
N THR A 80 15.53 0.60 4.95
CA THR A 80 16.90 0.45 4.42
C THR A 80 17.17 -0.96 3.91
N SER A 81 16.67 -1.99 4.60
CA SER A 81 16.72 -3.38 4.10
C SER A 81 15.77 -3.65 2.93
N GLY A 82 14.83 -2.73 2.67
CA GLY A 82 13.97 -2.76 1.49
C GLY A 82 14.48 -1.88 0.36
N ASP A 83 15.72 -1.36 0.44
CA ASP A 83 16.36 -0.50 -0.56
C ASP A 83 15.49 0.67 -1.04
N VAL A 84 14.73 1.28 -0.12
CA VAL A 84 13.89 2.43 -0.44
C VAL A 84 14.77 3.60 -0.90
N PRO A 85 14.61 4.11 -2.14
CA PRO A 85 15.48 5.15 -2.69
C PRO A 85 15.50 6.42 -1.85
N GLN A 86 16.70 6.98 -1.64
CA GLN A 86 16.93 8.25 -0.93
C GLN A 86 16.43 8.24 0.53
N PHE A 87 16.17 7.06 1.11
CA PHE A 87 15.54 6.96 2.42
C PHE A 87 16.41 7.60 3.52
N ARG A 88 17.68 7.20 3.62
CA ARG A 88 18.59 7.70 4.66
C ARG A 88 18.82 9.21 4.54
N GLU A 89 18.95 9.69 3.31
CA GLU A 89 19.34 11.07 3.02
C GLU A 89 18.16 12.04 3.14
N LYS A 90 16.94 11.61 2.76
CA LYS A 90 15.80 12.53 2.61
C LYS A 90 14.56 12.18 3.44
N LEU A 91 14.34 10.91 3.78
CA LEU A 91 13.06 10.46 4.34
C LEU A 91 13.15 10.08 5.83
N GLU A 92 14.24 9.45 6.24
CA GLU A 92 14.39 8.77 7.53
C GLU A 92 14.06 9.70 8.71
N ARG A 93 14.78 10.84 8.80
CA ARG A 93 14.59 11.80 9.90
C ARG A 93 13.16 12.30 9.98
N GLY A 94 12.55 12.62 8.84
CA GLY A 94 11.18 13.09 8.78
C GLY A 94 10.20 12.02 9.27
N MET A 95 10.39 10.78 8.81
CA MET A 95 9.54 9.64 9.15
C MET A 95 9.65 9.26 10.63
N VAL A 96 10.87 9.15 11.17
CA VAL A 96 11.10 8.82 12.59
C VAL A 96 10.48 9.89 13.50
N ASN A 97 10.70 11.18 13.20
CA ASN A 97 10.10 12.27 13.97
C ASN A 97 8.58 12.32 13.83
N PHE A 98 8.05 11.90 12.69
CA PHE A 98 6.61 11.80 12.47
C PHE A 98 6.00 10.70 13.34
N PHE A 99 6.60 9.50 13.37
CA PHE A 99 6.12 8.39 14.21
C PHE A 99 6.08 8.73 15.70
N LYS A 100 6.99 9.58 16.20
CA LYS A 100 6.96 10.08 17.58
C LYS A 100 5.78 11.01 17.89
N ARG A 101 5.23 11.68 16.87
CA ARG A 101 4.16 12.69 16.99
C ARG A 101 2.75 12.15 16.76
N VAL A 102 2.61 10.91 16.27
CA VAL A 102 1.29 10.31 16.06
C VAL A 102 0.54 10.20 17.39
N MET A 103 -0.68 10.74 17.44
CA MET A 103 -1.53 10.81 18.62
C MET A 103 -2.75 9.88 18.52
N PRO A 104 -3.44 9.58 19.64
CA PRO A 104 -4.65 8.74 19.60
C PRO A 104 -5.83 9.43 18.92
N ASP A 105 -5.93 10.75 18.98
CA ASP A 105 -7.09 11.50 18.47
C ASP A 105 -6.86 12.11 17.08
N ASP A 106 -5.64 12.00 16.55
CA ASP A 106 -5.27 12.52 15.24
C ASP A 106 -4.76 11.38 14.36
N MET A 107 -5.56 11.01 13.34
CA MET A 107 -5.22 9.97 12.38
C MET A 107 -4.59 10.62 11.16
N VAL A 108 -3.42 10.14 10.79
CA VAL A 108 -2.77 10.58 9.55
C VAL A 108 -3.00 9.58 8.45
N ILE A 109 -3.30 10.10 7.26
CA ILE A 109 -3.52 9.33 6.05
C ILE A 109 -2.47 9.73 5.03
N ARG A 110 -1.89 8.74 4.36
CA ARG A 110 -1.09 8.93 3.16
C ARG A 110 -1.48 7.90 2.11
N HIS A 111 -1.13 8.18 0.87
CA HIS A 111 -1.30 7.23 -0.21
C HIS A 111 0.07 6.79 -0.74
N ASN A 112 0.12 5.55 -1.17
CA ASN A 112 1.22 4.99 -1.93
C ASN A 112 0.63 4.26 -3.15
N TYR A 113 1.44 4.07 -4.19
CA TYR A 113 1.01 3.27 -5.33
C TYR A 113 2.18 2.60 -6.03
N PHE A 114 1.88 1.51 -6.72
CA PHE A 114 2.80 0.73 -7.54
C PHE A 114 2.06 0.23 -8.77
N MET A 115 2.85 -0.17 -9.77
CA MET A 115 2.36 -0.99 -10.87
C MET A 115 2.70 -2.44 -10.59
N GLN A 116 1.80 -3.34 -10.96
CA GLN A 116 2.01 -4.77 -11.07
C GLN A 116 1.81 -5.19 -12.54
N VAL A 117 2.51 -6.23 -12.98
CA VAL A 117 2.37 -6.81 -14.34
C VAL A 117 1.69 -8.19 -14.30
N ASP A 118 0.87 -8.37 -13.28
CA ASP A 118 -0.01 -9.50 -13.02
C ASP A 118 -1.23 -9.08 -12.18
N ASP A 119 -2.19 -9.99 -12.04
CA ASP A 119 -3.42 -9.89 -11.25
C ASP A 119 -3.29 -10.46 -9.82
N GLY A 120 -2.05 -10.67 -9.35
CA GLY A 120 -1.77 -11.21 -8.03
C GLY A 120 -2.06 -10.21 -6.91
N LEU A 121 -3.28 -10.23 -6.37
CA LEU A 121 -3.69 -9.31 -5.29
C LEU A 121 -2.88 -9.52 -4.00
N ALA A 122 -2.83 -10.77 -3.53
CA ALA A 122 -2.12 -11.14 -2.30
C ALA A 122 -0.61 -11.08 -2.50
N TRP A 123 -0.12 -11.68 -3.58
CA TRP A 123 1.29 -11.68 -3.94
C TRP A 123 1.45 -11.56 -5.46
N SER A 124 2.35 -10.69 -5.91
CA SER A 124 2.67 -10.52 -7.32
C SER A 124 3.53 -11.68 -7.80
N HIS A 125 2.96 -12.57 -8.60
CA HIS A 125 3.73 -13.69 -9.15
C HIS A 125 4.75 -13.27 -10.21
N SER A 126 4.69 -12.02 -10.71
CA SER A 126 5.71 -11.43 -11.59
C SER A 126 7.02 -11.14 -10.88
N ILE A 127 7.05 -11.06 -9.54
CA ILE A 127 8.30 -10.91 -8.78
C ILE A 127 8.83 -12.25 -8.26
N GLY A 128 8.28 -13.37 -8.73
CA GLY A 128 8.62 -14.72 -8.30
C GLY A 128 7.66 -15.26 -7.23
N PRO A 129 7.73 -16.56 -6.93
CA PRO A 129 6.92 -17.17 -5.87
C PRO A 129 7.23 -16.55 -4.50
N GLU A 130 6.21 -16.43 -3.64
CA GLU A 130 6.38 -15.88 -2.28
C GLU A 130 7.43 -16.66 -1.46
N ASP A 131 7.43 -17.98 -1.56
CA ASP A 131 8.39 -18.85 -0.85
C ASP A 131 9.81 -18.82 -1.45
N SER A 132 10.06 -18.04 -2.51
CA SER A 132 11.40 -17.91 -3.10
C SER A 132 12.33 -17.12 -2.16
N PRO A 133 13.60 -17.54 -1.99
CA PRO A 133 14.60 -16.78 -1.23
C PRO A 133 14.98 -15.47 -1.92
N HIS A 134 14.75 -15.37 -3.22
CA HIS A 134 15.03 -14.18 -4.03
C HIS A 134 13.79 -13.84 -4.85
N VAL A 135 13.21 -12.69 -4.55
CA VAL A 135 12.06 -12.13 -5.25
C VAL A 135 12.39 -10.72 -5.72
N GLY A 136 11.81 -10.32 -6.84
CA GLY A 136 11.99 -8.98 -7.37
C GLY A 136 11.74 -8.89 -8.86
N TRP A 137 11.76 -7.65 -9.34
CA TRP A 137 11.46 -7.30 -10.74
C TRP A 137 12.36 -7.99 -11.76
N PHE A 138 13.55 -8.46 -11.38
CA PHE A 138 14.43 -9.22 -12.28
C PHE A 138 13.76 -10.50 -12.81
N THR A 139 12.80 -11.07 -12.08
CA THR A 139 12.02 -12.25 -12.52
C THR A 139 10.86 -11.91 -13.45
N ALA A 140 10.42 -10.65 -13.50
CA ALA A 140 9.27 -10.24 -14.29
C ALA A 140 9.57 -10.32 -15.79
N GLU A 141 8.60 -10.83 -16.54
CA GLU A 141 8.57 -10.71 -18.00
C GLU A 141 8.48 -9.23 -18.39
N LYS A 142 9.23 -8.84 -19.42
CA LYS A 142 9.29 -7.47 -19.93
C LYS A 142 8.26 -7.28 -21.05
N ASP A 143 7.67 -6.10 -21.13
CA ASP A 143 6.79 -5.66 -22.21
C ASP A 143 5.52 -6.53 -22.38
N LYS A 144 4.97 -7.05 -21.27
CA LYS A 144 3.64 -7.72 -21.30
C LYS A 144 2.59 -6.77 -21.87
N VAL A 145 1.53 -7.32 -22.45
CA VAL A 145 0.38 -6.53 -22.92
C VAL A 145 -0.30 -5.78 -21.76
N VAL A 146 -0.94 -4.65 -22.05
CA VAL A 146 -1.45 -3.72 -21.03
C VAL A 146 -2.57 -4.31 -20.17
N GLU A 147 -3.28 -5.32 -20.66
CA GLU A 147 -4.31 -6.06 -19.92
C GLU A 147 -3.74 -6.79 -18.70
N ASN A 148 -2.43 -7.08 -18.69
CA ASN A 148 -1.73 -7.62 -17.53
C ASN A 148 -1.21 -6.54 -16.59
N HIS A 149 -1.44 -5.25 -16.86
CA HIS A 149 -0.95 -4.16 -16.01
C HIS A 149 -2.02 -3.77 -15.00
N TRP A 150 -1.65 -3.82 -13.73
CA TRP A 150 -2.53 -3.52 -12.60
C TRP A 150 -1.99 -2.36 -11.79
N PHE A 151 -2.89 -1.45 -11.46
CA PHE A 151 -2.63 -0.34 -10.55
C PHE A 151 -2.93 -0.80 -9.12
N ARG A 152 -1.90 -0.82 -8.28
CA ARG A 152 -2.00 -1.11 -6.85
C ARG A 152 -1.84 0.19 -6.09
N SER A 153 -2.87 0.65 -5.38
CA SER A 153 -2.77 1.79 -4.48
C SER A 153 -3.02 1.37 -3.04
N GLU A 154 -2.27 1.94 -2.12
CA GLU A 154 -2.40 1.71 -0.70
C GLU A 154 -2.82 3.03 -0.04
N ARG A 155 -4.00 3.05 0.56
CA ARG A 155 -4.37 4.09 1.53
C ARG A 155 -3.85 3.64 2.89
N GLN A 156 -2.81 4.32 3.35
CA GLN A 156 -2.11 3.99 4.57
C GLN A 156 -2.56 4.93 5.69
N THR A 157 -2.88 4.38 6.86
CA THR A 157 -3.26 5.18 8.04
C THR A 157 -2.36 4.89 9.23
N LEU A 158 -2.09 5.92 10.02
CA LEU A 158 -1.28 5.83 11.24
C LEU A 158 -2.05 6.42 12.42
N ARG A 159 -2.17 5.66 13.49
CA ARG A 159 -2.84 6.10 14.73
C ARG A 159 -2.21 5.47 15.96
N ARG A 160 -2.09 6.25 17.03
CA ARG A 160 -1.60 5.75 18.33
C ARG A 160 -2.70 4.97 19.05
N LEU A 161 -2.37 3.80 19.57
CA LEU A 161 -3.24 3.03 20.44
C LEU A 161 -3.27 3.67 21.84
N PRO A 162 -4.45 4.04 22.37
CA PRO A 162 -4.56 4.89 23.57
C PRO A 162 -4.10 4.20 24.87
N ARG A 163 -4.09 2.86 24.90
CA ARG A 163 -3.73 2.10 26.10
C ARG A 163 -2.27 1.66 26.12
N SER A 164 -1.76 1.19 24.98
CA SER A 164 -0.41 0.62 24.89
C SER A 164 0.65 1.60 24.40
N GLY A 165 0.26 2.71 23.77
CA GLY A 165 1.20 3.63 23.12
C GLY A 165 1.82 3.10 21.83
N GLY A 166 1.46 1.89 21.39
CA GLY A 166 1.85 1.39 20.07
C GLY A 166 1.21 2.20 18.93
N VAL A 167 1.82 2.22 17.75
CA VAL A 167 1.24 2.81 16.55
C VAL A 167 0.64 1.71 15.69
N ALA A 168 -0.66 1.80 15.43
CA ALA A 168 -1.32 1.00 14.42
C ALA A 168 -1.09 1.64 13.05
N PHE A 169 -0.48 0.88 12.15
CA PHE A 169 -0.30 1.20 10.75
C PHE A 169 -1.23 0.31 9.93
N THR A 170 -2.28 0.87 9.33
CA THR A 170 -3.18 0.12 8.45
C THR A 170 -2.88 0.41 6.99
N ILE A 171 -2.99 -0.59 6.13
CA ILE A 171 -2.66 -0.53 4.71
C ILE A 171 -3.87 -1.07 3.94
N ARG A 172 -4.71 -0.17 3.45
CA ARG A 172 -5.85 -0.51 2.61
C ARG A 172 -5.43 -0.59 1.15
N THR A 173 -5.35 -1.81 0.62
CA THR A 173 -5.02 -2.06 -0.79
C THR A 173 -6.24 -1.91 -1.70
N TYR A 174 -6.11 -1.08 -2.72
CA TYR A 174 -6.96 -1.00 -3.90
C TYR A 174 -6.20 -1.56 -5.10
N PHE A 175 -6.82 -2.47 -5.84
CA PHE A 175 -6.14 -3.20 -6.90
C PHE A 175 -7.06 -3.33 -8.11
N HIS A 176 -6.69 -2.67 -9.20
CA HIS A 176 -7.53 -2.56 -10.39
C HIS A 176 -6.70 -2.68 -11.67
N PRO A 177 -7.25 -3.26 -12.76
CA PRO A 177 -6.60 -3.19 -14.06
C PRO A 177 -6.39 -1.74 -14.47
N VAL A 178 -5.23 -1.44 -15.05
CA VAL A 178 -4.92 -0.08 -15.55
C VAL A 178 -5.93 0.36 -16.60
N THR A 179 -6.43 -0.58 -17.39
CA THR A 179 -7.45 -0.34 -18.42
C THR A 179 -8.75 0.20 -17.85
N GLU A 180 -9.12 -0.16 -16.62
CA GLU A 180 -10.28 0.41 -15.92
C GLU A 180 -9.94 1.77 -15.30
N VAL A 181 -8.77 1.88 -14.66
CA VAL A 181 -8.29 3.15 -14.06
C VAL A 181 -8.19 4.26 -15.11
N ALA A 182 -7.78 3.93 -16.34
CA ALA A 182 -7.63 4.87 -17.43
C ALA A 182 -8.96 5.43 -17.99
N LYS A 183 -10.11 4.85 -17.63
CA LYS A 183 -11.42 5.38 -18.05
C LYS A 183 -11.79 6.65 -17.30
N GLU A 184 -11.22 6.87 -16.11
CA GLU A 184 -11.49 8.06 -15.32
C GLU A 184 -10.91 9.31 -16.01
N PRO A 185 -11.69 10.37 -16.23
CA PRO A 185 -11.20 11.60 -16.84
C PRO A 185 -9.95 12.15 -16.13
N TYR A 186 -8.99 12.64 -16.93
CA TYR A 186 -7.71 13.19 -16.46
C TYR A 186 -6.74 12.19 -15.83
N VAL A 187 -7.15 10.95 -15.53
CA VAL A 187 -6.27 9.97 -14.87
C VAL A 187 -5.15 9.46 -15.79
N PRO A 188 -5.40 9.09 -17.06
CA PRO A 188 -4.33 8.60 -17.94
C PRO A 188 -3.16 9.57 -18.08
N GLY A 189 -3.45 10.84 -18.40
CA GLY A 189 -2.44 11.88 -18.56
C GLY A 189 -1.65 12.16 -17.27
N ARG A 190 -2.32 12.20 -16.11
CA ARG A 190 -1.66 12.42 -14.82
C ARG A 190 -0.79 11.23 -14.42
N LEU A 191 -1.26 10.02 -14.60
CA LEU A 191 -0.48 8.82 -14.29
C LEU A 191 0.75 8.74 -15.21
N ALA A 192 0.59 9.01 -16.50
CA ALA A 192 1.70 9.05 -17.45
C ALA A 192 2.72 10.14 -17.09
N SER A 193 2.26 11.33 -16.70
CA SER A 193 3.11 12.42 -16.20
C SER A 193 3.89 12.01 -14.94
N ALA A 194 3.22 11.37 -13.97
CA ALA A 194 3.86 10.90 -12.76
C ALA A 194 4.95 9.85 -13.05
N ILE A 195 4.67 8.85 -13.88
CA ILE A 195 5.64 7.80 -14.27
C ILE A 195 6.85 8.41 -15.01
N ARG A 196 6.65 9.45 -15.82
CA ARG A 196 7.75 10.17 -16.48
C ARG A 196 8.62 10.97 -15.52
N SER A 197 8.07 11.41 -14.40
CA SER A 197 8.77 12.24 -13.40
C SER A 197 9.64 11.47 -12.41
N TRP A 198 9.56 10.14 -12.38
CA TRP A 198 10.41 9.34 -11.50
C TRP A 198 11.88 9.47 -11.88
N GLY A 199 12.73 9.76 -10.89
CA GLY A 199 14.18 9.62 -11.02
C GLY A 199 14.58 8.16 -11.23
N ASP A 200 15.78 7.93 -11.76
CA ASP A 200 16.26 6.60 -12.16
C ASP A 200 16.21 5.57 -11.03
N ASP A 201 16.52 6.00 -9.80
CA ASP A 201 16.50 5.16 -8.60
C ASP A 201 15.09 4.70 -8.22
N VAL A 202 14.11 5.61 -8.23
CA VAL A 202 12.69 5.30 -8.01
C VAL A 202 12.15 4.44 -9.14
N ALA A 203 12.54 4.73 -10.38
CA ALA A 203 12.13 3.99 -11.56
C ALA A 203 12.66 2.54 -11.54
N GLN A 204 13.90 2.33 -11.09
CA GLN A 204 14.48 1.01 -10.89
C GLN A 204 13.79 0.25 -9.74
N TYR A 205 13.61 0.91 -8.59
CA TYR A 205 12.94 0.33 -7.43
C TYR A 205 11.51 -0.14 -7.74
N LYS A 206 10.76 0.64 -8.53
CA LYS A 206 9.40 0.30 -8.98
C LYS A 206 9.37 -0.62 -10.20
N GLY A 207 10.50 -1.14 -10.66
CA GLY A 207 10.58 -2.09 -11.79
C GLY A 207 10.13 -1.53 -13.13
N SER A 208 10.19 -0.21 -13.30
CA SER A 208 9.59 0.47 -14.46
C SER A 208 10.12 -0.03 -15.80
N GLU A 209 11.36 -0.50 -15.87
CA GLU A 209 11.96 -1.08 -17.07
C GLU A 209 11.13 -2.23 -17.66
N LYS A 210 10.33 -2.92 -16.84
CA LYS A 210 9.52 -4.06 -17.24
C LYS A 210 8.23 -3.69 -17.96
N TYR A 211 7.69 -2.49 -17.72
CA TYR A 211 6.34 -2.12 -18.18
C TYR A 211 6.19 -0.70 -18.73
N LYS A 212 7.15 0.20 -18.47
CA LYS A 212 7.00 1.65 -18.71
C LYS A 212 6.69 1.99 -20.16
N SER A 213 7.31 1.31 -21.11
CA SER A 213 7.11 1.45 -22.56
C SER A 213 5.63 1.24 -22.95
N ILE A 214 5.11 0.04 -22.67
CA ILE A 214 3.75 -0.39 -22.99
C ILE A 214 2.74 0.48 -22.24
N LEU A 215 2.98 0.69 -20.95
CA LEU A 215 2.10 1.45 -20.08
C LEU A 215 1.97 2.92 -20.55
N LEU A 216 3.09 3.60 -20.84
CA LEU A 216 3.03 5.00 -21.28
C LEU A 216 2.35 5.15 -22.63
N ASN A 217 2.62 4.24 -23.57
CA ASN A 217 1.95 4.27 -24.88
C ASN A 217 0.43 4.15 -24.72
N PHE A 218 -0.04 3.18 -23.93
CA PHE A 218 -1.46 3.04 -23.63
C PHE A 218 -2.05 4.30 -22.97
N LEU A 219 -1.42 4.81 -21.91
CA LEU A 219 -1.94 5.98 -21.18
C LEU A 219 -1.99 7.24 -22.04
N ASP A 220 -1.02 7.44 -22.94
CA ASP A 220 -1.04 8.57 -23.87
C ASP A 220 -2.17 8.45 -24.88
N GLN A 221 -2.42 7.24 -25.41
CA GLN A 221 -3.54 6.99 -26.31
C GLN A 221 -4.88 7.23 -25.61
N GLU A 222 -5.06 6.74 -24.37
CA GLU A 222 -6.28 6.98 -23.60
C GLU A 222 -6.47 8.47 -23.28
N ASN A 223 -5.39 9.17 -22.92
CA ASN A 223 -5.45 10.62 -22.72
C ASN A 223 -5.88 11.35 -24.00
N GLN A 224 -5.34 10.98 -25.16
CA GLN A 224 -5.73 11.59 -26.43
C GLN A 224 -7.19 11.29 -26.79
N LYS A 225 -7.66 10.06 -26.57
CA LYS A 225 -9.07 9.69 -26.74
C LYS A 225 -9.99 10.55 -25.87
N GLN A 226 -9.62 10.79 -24.61
CA GLN A 226 -10.39 11.67 -23.72
C GLN A 226 -10.46 13.12 -24.25
N ILE A 227 -9.38 13.62 -24.86
CA ILE A 227 -9.37 14.96 -25.51
C ILE A 227 -10.27 14.98 -26.75
N ASP A 228 -10.15 13.98 -27.62
CA ASP A 228 -10.90 13.90 -28.88
C ASP A 228 -12.41 13.77 -28.64
N LEU A 229 -12.81 13.09 -27.56
CA LEU A 229 -14.19 12.99 -27.11
C LEU A 229 -14.70 14.24 -26.37
N GLY A 230 -13.84 15.24 -26.15
CA GLY A 230 -14.19 16.46 -25.42
C GLY A 230 -14.42 16.25 -23.91
N LEU A 231 -13.96 15.12 -23.34
CA LEU A 231 -14.08 14.83 -21.91
C LEU A 231 -13.13 15.69 -21.06
N ILE A 232 -11.97 16.05 -21.62
CA ILE A 232 -10.96 16.89 -20.96
C ILE A 232 -10.42 17.97 -21.91
N SER A 233 -9.89 19.06 -21.34
CA SER A 233 -9.27 20.14 -22.11
C SER A 233 -7.86 19.79 -22.59
N LYS A 234 -7.49 20.34 -23.75
CA LYS A 234 -6.12 20.26 -24.28
C LYS A 234 -5.18 21.03 -23.34
N GLY A 235 -4.33 20.32 -22.60
CA GLY A 235 -3.46 20.88 -21.56
C GLY A 235 -3.60 20.19 -20.20
N GLY A 236 -4.66 19.38 -20.00
CA GLY A 236 -4.79 18.52 -18.81
C GLY A 236 -5.07 19.26 -17.50
N GLU A 237 -5.29 20.58 -17.52
CA GLU A 237 -5.74 21.33 -16.35
C GLU A 237 -7.17 20.91 -15.99
N SER A 238 -7.27 20.21 -14.85
CA SER A 238 -8.54 19.81 -14.26
C SER A 238 -9.19 21.02 -13.59
N HIS A 239 -10.37 21.43 -14.09
CA HIS A 239 -11.24 22.39 -13.40
C HIS A 239 -11.94 21.78 -12.16
N LEU A 240 -11.80 20.46 -11.97
CA LEU A 240 -12.35 19.74 -10.83
C LEU A 240 -11.52 20.05 -9.58
N LYS A 241 -12.16 20.67 -8.58
CA LYS A 241 -11.66 20.71 -7.21
C LYS A 241 -11.89 19.33 -6.59
N TYR A 242 -10.82 18.59 -6.36
CA TYR A 242 -10.92 17.31 -5.66
C TYR A 242 -11.28 17.55 -4.19
N PRO A 243 -12.14 16.70 -3.59
CA PRO A 243 -12.39 16.76 -2.16
C PRO A 243 -11.11 16.33 -1.44
N TYR A 244 -10.56 17.23 -0.63
CA TYR A 244 -9.49 16.94 0.33
C TYR A 244 -10.03 16.11 1.50
#